data_AF-A0A177HDG0-F1
#
_entry.id   AF-A0A177HDG0-F1
#
_cell.length_a   1.000
_cell.length_b   1.000
_cell.length_c   1.000
_cell.angle_alpha   90.00
_cell.angle_beta   90.00
_cell.angle_gamma   90.00
#
_symmetry.space_group_name_H-M   'P 1'
#
loop_
_entity.id
_entity.type
_entity.pdbx_description
1 polymer ?
#
loop_
_entity_poly.entity_id
_entity_poly.type
_entity_poly.pdbx_seq_one_letter_code
_entity_poly.pdbx_strand_id
1 'polypeptide(L)'
;MIVICFIFNSHYLASLFLLENAQNTNFCIFNHSVDDPNQRLLNGRMDQQIDLIFAAMADATRRNILTLLLEDDMAVSDVAEPFAISLAAVSKHLAILTRAGLISQEKRGRVKWCKLEPDAMRAASIWLQGFGQFDAVDLDQFEQFLKSELPASDF
;
A
#
# COMPACT_ATOMS: atom_id res chain seq x y z
N MET A 1 -7.61 -7.34 17.52
CA MET A 1 -7.85 -6.00 16.94
C MET A 1 -6.83 -5.82 15.82
N ILE A 2 -6.97 -6.44 14.64
CA ILE A 2 -7.97 -6.20 13.56
C ILE A 2 -7.99 -4.73 13.13
N VAL A 3 -6.97 -4.26 12.42
CA VAL A 3 -7.05 -3.06 11.54
C VAL A 3 -6.26 -3.21 10.22
N ILE A 4 -5.68 -4.38 9.91
CA ILE A 4 -5.00 -4.60 8.60
C ILE A 4 -5.91 -5.35 7.60
N CYS A 5 -7.09 -5.80 8.03
CA CYS A 5 -7.99 -6.64 7.22
C CYS A 5 -8.78 -5.92 6.11
N PHE A 6 -8.63 -4.61 5.91
CA PHE A 6 -9.48 -3.86 4.97
C PHE A 6 -8.80 -3.39 3.68
N ILE A 7 -7.56 -3.81 3.39
CA ILE A 7 -6.94 -3.58 2.06
C ILE A 7 -7.30 -4.71 1.07
N PHE A 8 -7.87 -5.83 1.53
CA PHE A 8 -8.31 -6.93 0.68
C PHE A 8 -9.65 -7.50 1.16
N ASN A 9 -10.75 -6.74 1.01
CA ASN A 9 -12.07 -7.39 1.05
C ASN A 9 -12.35 -8.03 -0.31
N SER A 10 -11.78 -9.23 -0.45
CA SER A 10 -12.20 -10.28 -1.35
C SER A 10 -13.63 -10.67 -1.00
N HIS A 11 -14.65 -10.18 -1.74
CA HIS A 11 -15.91 -10.93 -1.88
C HIS A 11 -16.85 -10.55 -3.04
N TYR A 12 -16.47 -9.69 -4.01
CA TYR A 12 -17.33 -9.39 -5.18
C TYR A 12 -16.73 -9.65 -6.57
N LEU A 13 -15.60 -10.37 -6.69
CA LEU A 13 -15.01 -10.71 -8.00
C LEU A 13 -14.72 -12.20 -8.19
N ALA A 14 -15.27 -13.09 -7.35
CA ALA A 14 -15.02 -14.53 -7.42
C ALA A 14 -15.81 -15.27 -8.54
N SER A 15 -16.61 -14.58 -9.37
CA SER A 15 -17.43 -15.27 -10.40
C SER A 15 -17.28 -14.77 -11.83
N LEU A 16 -16.43 -13.77 -12.10
CA LEU A 16 -16.23 -13.23 -13.47
C LEU A 16 -14.79 -13.31 -13.98
N PHE A 17 -13.85 -13.84 -13.19
CA PHE A 17 -12.43 -13.96 -13.56
C PHE A 17 -12.04 -15.39 -14.01
N LEU A 18 -12.97 -16.13 -14.63
CA LEU A 18 -12.68 -17.47 -15.16
C LEU A 18 -12.69 -17.57 -16.69
N LEU A 19 -12.85 -16.47 -17.43
CA LEU A 19 -12.99 -16.57 -18.89
C LEU A 19 -12.58 -15.32 -19.65
N GLU A 20 -11.42 -14.72 -19.34
CA GLU A 20 -10.68 -14.02 -20.40
C GLU A 20 -9.22 -13.70 -20.02
N ASN A 21 -8.34 -14.02 -20.98
CA ASN A 21 -6.93 -13.66 -21.05
C ASN A 21 -5.94 -14.62 -20.38
N ALA A 22 -6.00 -15.87 -20.85
CA ALA A 22 -4.79 -16.54 -21.29
C ALA A 22 -3.98 -15.59 -22.21
N GLN A 23 -2.64 -15.60 -22.08
CA GLN A 23 -1.64 -14.79 -22.80
C GLN A 23 -1.14 -13.54 -22.05
N ASN A 24 -0.54 -13.71 -20.87
CA ASN A 24 0.73 -13.00 -20.62
C ASN A 24 1.67 -13.85 -19.77
N THR A 25 2.16 -14.92 -20.39
CA THR A 25 3.29 -15.70 -19.92
C THR A 25 4.57 -14.88 -20.08
N ASN A 26 4.90 -14.06 -19.07
CA ASN A 26 6.28 -13.63 -18.80
C ASN A 26 6.44 -13.33 -17.31
N PHE A 27 6.21 -14.38 -16.53
CA PHE A 27 6.65 -14.49 -15.15
C PHE A 27 8.17 -14.76 -15.18
N CYS A 28 8.98 -13.71 -15.28
CA CYS A 28 10.42 -13.81 -15.08
C CYS A 28 10.71 -13.75 -13.58
N ILE A 29 10.82 -14.93 -12.96
CA ILE A 29 11.16 -15.17 -11.54
C ILE A 29 12.64 -14.84 -11.21
N PHE A 30 13.44 -14.42 -12.18
CA PHE A 30 14.83 -14.03 -11.92
C PHE A 30 15.03 -12.56 -12.23
N ASN A 31 15.70 -11.88 -11.29
CA ASN A 31 16.30 -10.57 -11.45
C ASN A 31 17.33 -10.58 -12.60
N HIS A 32 16.86 -10.70 -13.84
CA HIS A 32 17.68 -10.57 -15.03
C HIS A 32 17.52 -9.15 -15.58
N SER A 33 18.05 -8.18 -14.85
CA SER A 33 18.40 -6.90 -15.47
C SER A 33 19.50 -6.20 -14.70
N VAL A 34 20.71 -6.76 -14.77
CA VAL A 34 21.91 -6.01 -14.40
C VAL A 34 22.56 -5.36 -15.63
N ASP A 35 22.22 -5.78 -16.86
CA ASP A 35 22.93 -5.37 -18.09
C ASP A 35 22.07 -4.93 -19.30
N ASP A 36 20.82 -4.45 -19.11
CA ASP A 36 20.06 -3.77 -20.19
C ASP A 36 20.11 -2.22 -20.04
N PRO A 37 20.77 -1.48 -20.94
CA PRO A 37 20.88 -0.03 -20.85
C PRO A 37 19.55 0.71 -21.04
N ASN A 38 18.55 0.13 -21.71
CA ASN A 38 17.22 0.75 -21.84
C ASN A 38 16.38 0.56 -20.56
N GLN A 39 16.59 -0.54 -19.83
CA GLN A 39 15.90 -0.77 -18.55
C GLN A 39 16.44 0.12 -17.43
N ARG A 40 17.71 0.52 -17.43
CA ARG A 40 18.28 1.44 -16.42
C ARG A 40 17.58 2.80 -16.35
N LEU A 41 17.11 3.34 -17.47
CA LEU A 41 16.45 4.66 -17.49
C LEU A 41 15.01 4.60 -16.95
N LEU A 42 14.32 3.47 -17.16
CA LEU A 42 12.98 3.22 -16.62
C LEU A 42 13.06 2.81 -15.14
N ASN A 43 14.02 1.95 -14.78
CA ASN A 43 14.32 1.59 -13.39
C ASN A 43 14.72 2.81 -12.57
N GLY A 44 15.59 3.69 -13.08
CA GLY A 44 16.00 4.89 -12.34
C GLY A 44 14.85 5.85 -12.00
N ARG A 45 13.78 5.91 -12.82
CA ARG A 45 12.58 6.70 -12.51
C ARG A 45 11.65 5.97 -11.54
N MET A 46 11.49 4.67 -11.69
CA MET A 46 10.70 3.84 -10.77
C MET A 46 11.34 3.81 -9.38
N ASP A 47 12.66 3.65 -9.29
CA ASP A 47 13.43 3.67 -8.06
C ASP A 47 13.26 5.01 -7.34
N GLN A 48 13.36 6.14 -8.06
CA GLN A 48 13.11 7.47 -7.48
C GLN A 48 11.69 7.64 -6.92
N GLN A 49 10.68 7.10 -7.60
CA GLN A 49 9.30 7.17 -7.13
C GLN A 49 9.08 6.27 -5.89
N ILE A 50 9.65 5.07 -5.91
CA ILE A 50 9.60 4.12 -4.80
C ILE A 50 10.33 4.68 -3.57
N ASP A 51 11.50 5.30 -3.75
CA ASP A 51 12.25 5.99 -2.71
C ASP A 51 11.40 7.08 -2.05
N LEU A 52 10.69 7.88 -2.84
CA LEU A 52 9.80 8.92 -2.33
C LEU A 52 8.63 8.34 -1.53
N ILE A 53 8.04 7.24 -2.00
CA ILE A 53 6.94 6.55 -1.31
C ILE A 53 7.43 6.01 0.04
N PHE A 54 8.55 5.28 0.07
CA PHE A 54 9.09 4.73 1.31
C PHE A 54 9.55 5.83 2.28
N ALA A 55 10.24 6.87 1.79
CA ALA A 55 10.61 8.02 2.60
C ALA A 55 9.37 8.73 3.17
N ALA A 56 8.29 8.84 2.40
CA ALA A 56 7.03 9.40 2.88
C ALA A 56 6.34 8.49 3.91
N MET A 57 6.42 7.17 3.81
CA MET A 57 5.80 6.26 4.78
C MET A 57 6.67 5.98 6.02
N ALA A 58 7.97 6.35 6.02
CA ALA A 58 8.87 6.07 7.13
C ALA A 58 8.49 6.77 8.46
N ASP A 59 7.72 7.85 8.38
CA ASP A 59 7.31 8.67 9.53
C ASP A 59 5.93 8.30 10.09
N ALA A 60 5.83 8.20 11.41
CA ALA A 60 4.61 7.76 12.08
C ALA A 60 3.43 8.72 11.85
N THR A 61 3.68 10.04 11.89
CA THR A 61 2.63 11.04 11.66
C THR A 61 2.08 10.96 10.25
N ARG A 62 2.93 10.80 9.22
CA ARG A 62 2.49 10.60 7.84
C ARG A 62 1.67 9.32 7.65
N ARG A 63 2.04 8.22 8.31
CA ARG A 63 1.22 6.99 8.29
C ARG A 63 -0.15 7.20 8.93
N ASN A 64 -0.21 7.90 10.06
CA ASN A 64 -1.47 8.22 10.73
C ASN A 64 -2.38 9.10 9.85
N ILE A 65 -1.82 10.07 9.13
CA ILE A 65 -2.57 10.89 8.15
C ILE A 65 -3.15 10.00 7.04
N LEU A 66 -2.36 9.06 6.51
CA LEU A 66 -2.85 8.13 5.48
C LEU A 66 -3.96 7.22 6.01
N THR A 67 -3.86 6.75 7.26
CA THR A 67 -4.93 5.97 7.91
C THR A 67 -6.20 6.79 8.07
N LEU A 68 -6.10 8.07 8.45
CA LEU A 68 -7.26 8.95 8.57
C LEU A 68 -7.95 9.16 7.22
N LEU A 69 -7.16 9.39 6.16
CA LEU A 69 -7.68 9.56 4.78
C LEU A 69 -8.14 8.25 4.12
N LEU A 70 -7.91 7.10 4.75
CA LEU A 70 -8.43 5.81 4.30
C LEU A 70 -9.93 5.68 4.58
N GLU A 71 -10.41 6.36 5.62
CA GLU A 71 -11.82 6.35 6.02
C GLU A 71 -12.65 7.26 5.11
N ASP A 72 -12.21 8.51 4.91
CA ASP A 72 -12.89 9.50 4.08
C ASP A 72 -11.95 10.61 3.56
N ASP A 73 -12.39 11.31 2.51
CA ASP A 73 -11.76 12.55 2.04
C ASP A 73 -12.00 13.66 3.09
N MET A 74 -10.95 14.37 3.51
CA MET A 74 -11.04 15.35 4.60
C MET A 74 -10.45 16.70 4.25
N ALA A 75 -10.92 17.76 4.90
CA ALA A 75 -10.30 19.07 4.79
C ALA A 75 -8.95 19.10 5.52
N VAL A 76 -8.00 19.92 5.05
CA VAL A 76 -6.67 20.07 5.68
C VAL A 76 -6.78 20.49 7.16
N SER A 77 -7.81 21.27 7.53
CA SER A 77 -8.10 21.65 8.92
C SER A 77 -8.45 20.45 9.78
N ASP A 78 -9.28 19.56 9.23
CA ASP A 78 -9.88 18.43 9.95
C ASP A 78 -8.85 17.31 10.08
N VAL A 79 -8.00 17.13 9.06
CA VAL A 79 -6.82 16.27 9.14
C VAL A 79 -5.87 16.74 10.25
N ALA A 80 -5.80 18.03 10.56
CA ALA A 80 -4.89 18.54 11.59
C ALA A 80 -5.44 18.42 13.02
N GLU A 81 -6.76 18.34 13.20
CA GLU A 81 -7.42 18.28 14.50
C GLU A 81 -6.92 17.16 15.44
N PRO A 82 -6.72 15.90 14.98
CA PRO A 82 -6.27 14.82 15.87
C PRO A 82 -4.79 14.92 16.27
N PHE A 83 -4.01 15.83 15.69
CA PHE A 83 -2.58 15.93 15.95
C PHE A 83 -2.26 17.08 16.92
N ALA A 84 -1.47 16.80 17.96
CA ALA A 84 -0.98 17.81 18.92
C ALA A 84 0.17 18.67 18.37
N ILE A 85 0.20 18.93 17.05
CA ILE A 85 1.24 19.71 16.37
C ILE A 85 0.60 20.87 15.61
N SER A 86 1.41 21.86 15.22
CA SER A 86 0.91 23.01 14.47
C SER A 86 0.35 22.62 13.09
N LEU A 87 -0.65 23.38 12.61
CA LEU A 87 -1.19 23.25 11.26
C LEU A 87 -0.11 23.37 10.17
N ALA A 88 0.93 24.17 10.41
CA ALA A 88 2.08 24.30 9.52
C ALA A 88 2.89 22.99 9.42
N ALA A 89 3.05 22.27 10.54
CA ALA A 89 3.71 20.97 10.56
C ALA A 89 2.88 19.92 9.80
N VAL A 90 1.56 19.86 10.03
CA VAL A 90 0.65 18.98 9.26
C VAL A 90 0.69 19.32 7.77
N SER A 91 0.67 20.61 7.41
CA SER A 91 0.77 21.05 6.01
C SER A 91 2.07 20.61 5.34
N LYS A 92 3.18 20.58 6.09
CA LYS A 92 4.47 20.06 5.59
C LYS A 92 4.39 18.54 5.34
N HIS A 93 3.75 17.79 6.24
CA HIS A 93 3.53 16.35 6.04
C HIS A 93 2.66 16.08 4.82
N LEU A 94 1.56 16.83 4.64
CA LEU A 94 0.69 16.74 3.48
C LEU A 94 1.44 17.07 2.18
N ALA A 95 2.29 18.09 2.16
CA ALA A 95 3.09 18.42 0.99
C ALA A 95 4.06 17.28 0.59
N ILE A 96 4.66 16.60 1.57
CA ILE A 96 5.52 15.43 1.33
C ILE A 96 4.71 14.28 0.75
N LEU A 97 3.54 13.99 1.35
CA LEU A 97 2.65 12.93 0.87
C LEU A 97 2.16 13.20 -0.56
N THR A 98 1.81 14.46 -0.88
CA THR A 98 1.42 14.86 -2.24
C THR A 98 2.58 14.73 -3.22
N ARG A 99 3.81 15.10 -2.82
CA ARG A 99 5.00 14.93 -3.66
C ARG A 99 5.30 13.46 -3.96
N ALA A 100 5.03 12.57 -3.01
CA ALA A 100 5.14 11.13 -3.20
C ALA A 100 3.96 10.52 -4.00
N GLY A 101 2.95 11.32 -4.34
CA GLY A 101 1.75 10.88 -5.05
C GLY A 101 0.76 10.10 -4.20
N LEU A 102 1.00 9.95 -2.89
CA LEU A 102 0.15 9.15 -1.99
C LEU A 102 -1.19 9.82 -1.67
N ILE A 103 -1.27 11.14 -1.82
CA ILE A 103 -2.50 11.91 -1.64
C ILE A 103 -2.66 12.95 -2.75
N SER A 104 -3.89 13.25 -3.12
CA SER A 104 -4.25 14.39 -3.96
C SER A 104 -4.82 15.52 -3.09
N GLN A 105 -4.59 16.76 -3.52
CA GLN A 105 -5.18 17.94 -2.88
C GLN A 105 -6.01 18.71 -3.89
N GLU A 106 -7.26 19.00 -3.53
CA GLU A 106 -8.19 19.76 -4.36
C GLU A 106 -8.71 20.98 -3.58
N LYS A 107 -8.80 22.13 -4.23
CA LYS A 107 -9.41 23.31 -3.62
C LYS A 107 -10.89 23.36 -3.97
N ARG A 108 -11.75 23.14 -2.98
CA ARG A 108 -13.21 23.29 -3.11
C ARG A 108 -13.64 24.57 -2.39
N GLY A 109 -13.84 25.63 -3.17
CA GLY A 109 -14.16 26.96 -2.64
C GLY A 109 -13.01 27.56 -1.84
N ARG A 110 -13.23 27.80 -0.54
CA ARG A 110 -12.19 28.34 0.38
C ARG A 110 -11.41 27.26 1.14
N VAL A 111 -11.80 25.98 1.00
CA VAL A 111 -11.23 24.87 1.76
C VAL A 111 -10.37 24.00 0.85
N LYS A 112 -9.21 23.55 1.35
CA LYS A 112 -8.39 22.52 0.70
C LYS A 112 -8.79 21.16 1.23
N TRP A 113 -9.15 20.27 0.33
CA TRP A 113 -9.50 18.89 0.58
C TRP A 113 -8.32 18.00 0.23
N CYS A 114 -8.14 16.95 1.02
CA CYS A 114 -7.14 15.92 0.84
C CYS A 114 -7.85 14.59 0.62
N LYS A 115 -7.33 13.81 -0.32
CA LYS A 115 -7.84 12.50 -0.68
C LYS A 115 -6.68 11.53 -0.80
N LEU A 116 -6.87 10.29 -0.35
CA LEU A 116 -5.91 9.21 -0.54
C LEU A 116 -5.90 8.76 -2.01
N GLU A 117 -4.72 8.48 -2.55
CA GLU A 117 -4.52 7.92 -3.89
C GLU A 117 -3.92 6.50 -3.78
N PRO A 118 -4.76 5.45 -3.68
CA PRO A 118 -4.29 4.07 -3.50
C PRO A 118 -3.43 3.58 -4.66
N ASP A 119 -3.67 4.12 -5.85
CA ASP A 119 -2.94 3.78 -7.07
C ASP A 119 -1.45 4.07 -6.98
N ALA A 120 -1.06 5.09 -6.21
CA ALA A 120 0.35 5.42 -6.00
C ALA A 120 1.08 4.36 -5.16
N MET A 121 0.37 3.64 -4.28
CA MET A 121 0.96 2.56 -3.48
C MET A 121 1.21 1.29 -4.30
N ARG A 122 0.59 1.16 -5.49
CA ARG A 122 0.72 -0.03 -6.35
C ARG A 122 2.18 -0.31 -6.73
N ALA A 123 2.93 0.72 -7.12
CA ALA A 123 4.33 0.56 -7.53
C ALA A 123 5.21 0.01 -6.39
N ALA A 124 5.02 0.52 -5.16
CA ALA A 124 5.72 0.02 -3.99
C ALA A 124 5.30 -1.42 -3.63
N SER A 125 4.01 -1.76 -3.78
CA SER A 125 3.52 -3.13 -3.56
C SER A 125 4.14 -4.14 -4.54
N ILE A 126 4.14 -3.81 -5.84
CA ILE A 126 4.76 -4.65 -6.89
C ILE A 126 6.26 -4.83 -6.60
N TRP A 127 6.95 -3.74 -6.22
CA TRP A 127 8.36 -3.81 -5.86
C TRP A 127 8.61 -4.72 -4.65
N LEU A 128 7.78 -4.62 -3.60
CA LEU A 128 7.86 -5.49 -2.42
C LEU A 128 7.63 -6.96 -2.75
N GLN A 129 6.68 -7.27 -3.64
CA GLN A 129 6.42 -8.63 -4.12
C GLN A 129 7.65 -9.24 -4.82
N GLY A 130 8.53 -8.41 -5.37
CA GLY A 130 9.79 -8.85 -5.99
C GLY A 130 10.83 -9.43 -5.02
N PHE A 131 10.71 -9.17 -3.71
CA PHE A 131 11.63 -9.69 -2.68
C PHE A 131 11.20 -11.05 -2.13
N GLY A 132 10.07 -11.57 -2.58
CA GLY A 132 9.52 -12.85 -2.16
C GLY A 132 8.01 -12.77 -2.06
N GLN A 133 7.37 -13.92 -2.27
CA GLN A 133 5.98 -14.10 -1.86
C GLN A 133 5.89 -13.86 -0.36
N PHE A 134 5.39 -12.69 0.05
CA PHE A 134 4.57 -12.60 1.24
C PHE A 134 3.29 -13.38 0.94
N ASP A 135 3.38 -14.70 0.75
CA ASP A 135 2.20 -15.54 0.60
C ASP A 135 1.37 -15.32 1.86
N ALA A 136 0.06 -15.16 1.66
CA ALA A 136 -0.87 -15.24 2.77
C ALA A 136 -0.53 -16.52 3.54
N VAL A 137 -0.38 -16.40 4.86
CA VAL A 137 -0.14 -17.56 5.73
C VAL A 137 -1.11 -18.65 5.31
N ASP A 138 -0.59 -19.80 4.90
CA ASP A 138 -1.42 -20.96 4.58
C ASP A 138 -2.05 -21.42 5.90
N LEU A 139 -3.25 -20.92 6.16
CA LEU A 139 -4.00 -21.21 7.36
C LEU A 139 -4.40 -22.68 7.40
N ASP A 140 -4.51 -23.36 6.25
CA ASP A 140 -4.83 -24.79 6.17
C ASP A 140 -3.62 -25.62 6.61
N GLN A 141 -2.40 -25.25 6.18
CA GLN A 141 -1.16 -25.87 6.67
C GLN A 141 -0.95 -25.60 8.16
N PHE A 142 -1.25 -24.39 8.63
CA PHE A 142 -1.16 -24.04 10.04
C PHE A 142 -2.18 -24.81 10.90
N GLU A 143 -3.42 -25.00 10.42
CA GLU A 143 -4.43 -25.82 11.09
C GLU A 143 -3.98 -27.29 11.20
N GLN A 144 -3.38 -27.85 10.15
CA GLN A 144 -2.84 -29.21 10.18
C GLN A 144 -1.70 -29.36 11.19
N PHE A 145 -0.81 -28.36 11.28
CA PHE A 145 0.27 -28.34 12.27
C PHE A 145 -0.27 -28.27 13.72
N LEU A 146 -1.28 -27.44 13.98
CA LEU A 146 -1.89 -27.38 15.30
C LEU A 146 -2.55 -28.71 15.70
N LYS A 147 -3.20 -29.42 14.75
CA LYS A 147 -3.79 -30.74 15.01
C LYS A 147 -2.75 -31.81 15.35
N SER A 148 -1.52 -31.71 14.85
CA SER A 148 -0.46 -32.67 15.16
C SER A 148 0.21 -32.43 16.52
N GLU A 149 0.37 -31.18 16.94
CA GLU A 149 1.08 -30.81 18.18
C GLU A 149 0.15 -30.71 19.40
N LEU A 150 -1.14 -30.43 19.17
CA LEU A 150 -2.18 -30.47 20.19
C LEU A 150 -3.15 -31.61 19.85
N PRO A 151 -2.75 -32.89 20.03
CA PRO A 151 -3.73 -33.96 19.98
C PRO A 151 -4.78 -33.61 21.02
N ALA A 152 -6.04 -33.51 20.59
CA ALA A 152 -7.16 -33.17 21.44
C ALA A 152 -7.04 -33.97 22.73
N SER A 153 -6.71 -33.29 23.82
CA SER A 153 -6.76 -33.91 25.14
C SER A 153 -8.24 -34.10 25.40
N ASP A 154 -8.71 -35.32 25.14
CA ASP A 154 -10.05 -35.80 25.49
C ASP A 154 -10.22 -35.57 27.00
N PHE A 155 -10.91 -34.48 27.36
CA PHE A 155 -11.46 -34.24 28.69
C PHE A 155 -12.95 -34.54 28.68
#